data_AF-A0A7S1FF38-F1
#
_entry.id   AF-A0A7S1FF38-F1
#
_cell.length_a   1.000
_cell.length_b   1.000
_cell.length_c   1.000
_cell.angle_alpha   90.00
_cell.angle_beta   90.00
_cell.angle_gamma   90.00
#
_symmetry.space_group_name_H-M   'P 1'
#
loop_
_entity.id
_entity.type
_entity.pdbx_description
1 polymer ?
#
loop_
_entity_poly.entity_id
_entity_poly.type
_entity_poly.pdbx_seq_one_letter_code
_entity_poly.pdbx_strand_id
1 'polypeptide(L)'
;MARDTHPELTSFLHIFNYGERHQQSLRAAEWSRWDSDGVGYLSLAKVDSAIMTHLVSKLGHYQGEKVWRRFRPSYIRAFTFAKDVAPVGHVAGPDGDSYITKAEFRLLISYLRHHATWFEVFALVDGNSDGTTEDDDRRISREEWEANLGEVRHAGSTFAQYVAFRTCDEGSFDVMDADGKGMVLLSEFCTWVEKAEIAAGTPAGADLKIGDDADEK
;
A
#
# COMPACT_ATOMS: atom_id res chain seq x y z
N MET A 1 27.26 -8.24 -0.70
CA MET A 1 26.78 -7.66 -1.98
C MET A 1 25.73 -8.60 -2.55
N ALA A 2 24.46 -8.32 -2.25
CA ALA A 2 23.22 -8.85 -2.85
C ALA A 2 22.01 -8.38 -2.01
N ARG A 3 21.88 -7.08 -1.71
CA ARG A 3 20.76 -6.52 -0.93
C ARG A 3 19.71 -5.78 -1.78
N ASP A 4 19.96 -5.59 -3.08
CA ASP A 4 19.10 -4.73 -3.93
C ASP A 4 18.08 -5.51 -4.79
N THR A 5 17.94 -6.83 -4.62
CA THR A 5 16.93 -7.60 -5.36
C THR A 5 15.70 -7.80 -4.51
N HIS A 6 14.61 -7.10 -4.87
CA HIS A 6 13.26 -7.31 -4.31
C HIS A 6 12.37 -8.00 -5.36
N PRO A 7 12.54 -9.32 -5.61
CA PRO A 7 11.85 -10.00 -6.71
C PRO A 7 10.34 -10.08 -6.50
N GLU A 8 9.87 -10.24 -5.25
CA GLU A 8 8.45 -10.22 -4.92
C GLU A 8 7.85 -8.82 -5.18
N LEU A 9 8.50 -7.75 -4.70
CA LEU A 9 8.05 -6.38 -4.94
C LEU A 9 8.04 -6.06 -6.43
N THR A 10 9.11 -6.40 -7.15
CA THR A 10 9.23 -6.16 -8.60
C THR A 10 8.10 -6.86 -9.36
N SER A 11 7.81 -8.11 -9.01
CA SER A 11 6.73 -8.88 -9.62
C SER A 11 5.37 -8.25 -9.32
N PHE A 12 5.12 -7.85 -8.07
CA PHE A 12 3.88 -7.21 -7.65
C PHE A 12 3.68 -5.88 -8.39
N LEU A 13 4.67 -4.99 -8.39
CA LEU A 13 4.61 -3.70 -9.07
C LEU A 13 4.40 -3.85 -10.57
N HIS A 14 5.02 -4.84 -11.20
CA HIS A 14 4.84 -5.12 -12.63
C HIS A 14 3.41 -5.58 -12.94
N ILE A 15 2.88 -6.52 -12.15
CA ILE A 15 1.55 -7.10 -12.36
C ILE A 15 0.47 -6.02 -12.18
N PHE A 16 0.58 -5.16 -11.18
CA PHE A 16 -0.40 -4.10 -10.90
C PHE A 16 -0.09 -2.76 -11.61
N ASN A 17 0.75 -2.75 -12.64
CA ASN A 17 1.12 -1.53 -13.37
C ASN A 17 0.04 -1.05 -14.36
N TYR A 18 -1.15 -0.77 -13.87
CA TYR A 18 -2.27 -0.27 -14.69
C TYR A 18 -3.07 0.88 -14.03
N GLY A 19 -2.49 1.60 -13.07
CA GLY A 19 -3.14 2.72 -12.37
C GLY A 19 -3.22 4.04 -13.17
N GLU A 20 -2.37 4.23 -14.19
CA GLU A 20 -2.21 5.53 -14.84
C GLU A 20 -3.35 5.88 -15.78
N ARG A 21 -3.76 7.16 -15.86
CA ARG A 21 -4.95 7.60 -16.63
C ARG A 21 -5.04 7.00 -18.04
N HIS A 22 -3.93 6.93 -18.77
CA HIS A 22 -3.86 6.42 -20.14
C HIS A 22 -4.18 4.91 -20.28
N GLN A 23 -4.12 4.14 -19.18
CA GLN A 23 -4.36 2.69 -19.15
C GLN A 23 -5.83 2.32 -18.88
N GLN A 24 -6.77 3.21 -19.26
CA GLN A 24 -8.20 3.06 -18.97
C GLN A 24 -8.79 1.74 -19.47
N SER A 25 -8.44 1.30 -20.68
CA SER A 25 -8.95 0.06 -21.26
C SER A 25 -8.48 -1.19 -20.50
N LEU A 26 -7.23 -1.20 -20.03
CA LEU A 26 -6.69 -2.29 -19.20
C LEU A 26 -7.41 -2.32 -17.84
N ARG A 27 -7.57 -1.16 -17.19
CA ARG A 27 -8.37 -1.08 -15.94
C ARG A 27 -9.80 -1.54 -16.11
N ALA A 28 -10.45 -1.19 -17.22
CA ALA A 28 -11.82 -1.61 -17.47
C ALA A 28 -11.91 -3.13 -17.62
N ALA A 29 -10.95 -3.75 -18.30
CA ALA A 29 -10.87 -5.19 -18.42
C ALA A 29 -10.61 -5.87 -17.06
N GLU A 30 -9.69 -5.33 -16.26
CA GLU A 30 -9.39 -5.86 -14.92
C GLU A 30 -10.57 -5.67 -13.96
N TRP A 31 -11.26 -4.53 -13.99
CA TRP A 31 -12.50 -4.33 -13.23
C TRP A 31 -13.51 -5.45 -13.52
N SER A 32 -13.76 -5.74 -14.80
CA SER A 32 -14.69 -6.82 -15.19
C SER A 32 -14.23 -8.22 -14.75
N ARG A 33 -12.92 -8.43 -14.55
CA ARG A 33 -12.42 -9.70 -13.99
C ARG A 33 -12.65 -9.77 -12.48
N TRP A 34 -12.46 -8.67 -11.77
CA TRP A 34 -12.57 -8.62 -10.30
C TRP A 34 -14.04 -8.61 -9.86
N ASP A 35 -14.89 -7.90 -10.60
CA ASP A 35 -16.35 -7.82 -10.44
C ASP A 35 -17.04 -8.79 -11.42
N SER A 36 -16.63 -10.07 -11.39
CA SER A 36 -17.10 -11.07 -12.35
C SER A 36 -18.58 -11.41 -12.23
N ASP A 37 -19.17 -11.18 -11.06
CA ASP A 37 -20.61 -11.30 -10.79
C ASP A 37 -21.40 -10.04 -11.18
N GLY A 38 -20.72 -8.94 -11.56
CA GLY A 38 -21.35 -7.70 -12.04
C GLY A 38 -22.13 -6.94 -10.97
N VAL A 39 -21.75 -7.12 -9.71
CA VAL A 39 -22.41 -6.49 -8.56
C VAL A 39 -22.11 -4.98 -8.49
N GLY A 40 -21.02 -4.53 -9.13
CA GLY A 40 -20.68 -3.11 -9.27
C GLY A 40 -19.83 -2.56 -8.12
N TYR A 41 -19.43 -3.41 -7.18
CA TYR A 41 -18.52 -3.08 -6.07
C TYR A 41 -17.68 -4.28 -5.64
N LEU A 42 -16.52 -4.00 -5.03
CA LEU A 42 -15.58 -4.99 -4.53
C LEU A 42 -15.44 -4.86 -3.02
N SER A 43 -15.82 -5.89 -2.26
CA SER A 43 -15.49 -6.00 -0.84
C SER A 43 -14.01 -6.34 -0.64
N LEU A 44 -13.51 -6.23 0.58
CA LEU A 44 -12.13 -6.63 0.90
C LEU A 44 -11.85 -8.09 0.52
N ALA A 45 -12.81 -9.00 0.75
CA ALA A 45 -12.68 -10.41 0.38
C ALA A 45 -12.58 -10.61 -1.15
N LYS A 46 -13.35 -9.85 -1.93
CA LYS A 46 -13.25 -9.87 -3.40
C LYS A 46 -11.89 -9.34 -3.87
N VAL A 47 -11.41 -8.24 -3.27
CA VAL A 47 -10.08 -7.68 -3.58
C VAL A 47 -8.97 -8.68 -3.24
N ASP A 48 -9.00 -9.29 -2.05
CA ASP A 48 -8.03 -10.30 -1.61
C ASP A 48 -7.98 -11.50 -2.56
N SER A 49 -9.15 -12.05 -2.93
CA SER A 49 -9.26 -13.17 -3.87
C SER A 49 -8.82 -12.81 -5.29
N ALA A 50 -9.16 -11.62 -5.77
CA ALA A 50 -8.77 -11.15 -7.10
C ALA A 50 -7.26 -10.93 -7.21
N ILE A 51 -6.62 -10.34 -6.18
CA ILE A 51 -5.16 -10.18 -6.12
C ILE A 51 -4.49 -11.56 -6.14
N MET A 52 -4.94 -12.51 -5.31
CA MET A 52 -4.41 -13.88 -5.29
C MET A 52 -4.51 -14.53 -6.68
N THR A 53 -5.70 -14.48 -7.28
CA THR A 53 -5.97 -15.08 -8.60
C THR A 53 -5.10 -14.46 -9.68
N HIS A 54 -4.94 -13.13 -9.68
CA HIS A 54 -4.11 -12.44 -10.65
C HIS A 54 -2.64 -12.84 -10.47
N LEU A 55 -2.10 -12.80 -9.25
CA LEU A 55 -0.72 -13.19 -8.96
C LEU A 55 -0.44 -14.64 -9.35
N VAL A 56 -1.32 -15.59 -8.97
CA VAL A 56 -1.20 -17.01 -9.35
C VAL A 56 -1.26 -17.20 -10.86
N SER A 57 -2.12 -16.46 -11.56
CA SER A 57 -2.21 -16.55 -13.03
C SER A 57 -0.93 -16.10 -13.75
N LYS A 58 -0.16 -15.19 -13.14
CA LYS A 58 1.06 -14.60 -13.75
C LYS A 58 2.34 -15.30 -13.31
N LEU A 59 2.39 -15.77 -12.07
CA LEU A 59 3.60 -16.31 -11.44
C LEU A 59 3.54 -17.82 -11.18
N GLY A 60 2.39 -18.45 -11.41
CA GLY A 60 2.12 -19.81 -10.99
C GLY A 60 1.73 -19.90 -9.50
N HIS A 61 1.23 -21.07 -9.09
CA HIS A 61 0.61 -21.24 -7.77
C HIS A 61 1.55 -20.92 -6.61
N TYR A 62 2.76 -21.51 -6.61
CA TYR A 62 3.72 -21.35 -5.52
C TYR A 62 4.19 -19.89 -5.37
N GLN A 63 4.68 -19.27 -6.46
CA GLN A 63 5.20 -17.91 -6.40
C GLN A 63 4.08 -16.88 -6.24
N GLY A 64 2.93 -17.08 -6.88
CA GLY A 64 1.77 -16.21 -6.75
C GLY A 64 1.26 -16.15 -5.31
N GLU A 65 1.13 -17.29 -4.65
CA GLU A 65 0.75 -17.33 -3.24
C GLU A 65 1.79 -16.71 -2.32
N LYS A 66 3.09 -16.91 -2.58
CA LYS A 66 4.16 -16.31 -1.79
C LYS A 66 4.07 -14.77 -1.83
N VAL A 67 3.95 -14.20 -3.03
CA VAL A 67 3.81 -12.76 -3.23
C VAL A 67 2.51 -12.23 -2.62
N TRP A 68 1.42 -12.98 -2.76
CA TRP A 68 0.12 -12.64 -2.17
C TRP A 68 0.19 -12.57 -0.63
N ARG A 69 0.73 -13.59 0.03
CA ARG A 69 0.88 -13.61 1.50
C ARG A 69 1.77 -12.47 2.00
N ARG A 70 2.89 -12.22 1.32
CA ARG A 70 3.84 -11.15 1.69
C ARG A 70 3.17 -9.77 1.71
N PHE A 71 2.43 -9.42 0.66
CA PHE A 71 1.84 -8.08 0.52
C PHE A 71 0.42 -7.96 1.09
N ARG A 72 -0.12 -9.01 1.72
CA ARG A 72 -1.44 -8.97 2.35
C ARG A 72 -1.66 -7.83 3.34
N PRO A 73 -0.70 -7.52 4.24
CA PRO A 73 -0.86 -6.40 5.15
C PRO A 73 -0.95 -5.06 4.41
N SER A 74 -0.20 -4.91 3.32
CA SER A 74 -0.11 -3.66 2.58
C SER A 74 -1.36 -3.37 1.75
N TYR A 75 -1.93 -4.38 1.08
CA TYR A 75 -3.13 -4.14 0.27
C TYR A 75 -4.42 -4.05 1.08
N ILE A 76 -4.48 -4.62 2.29
CA ILE A 76 -5.59 -4.34 3.23
C ILE A 76 -5.59 -2.85 3.58
N ARG A 77 -4.40 -2.27 3.80
CA ARG A 77 -4.28 -0.83 4.06
C ARG A 77 -4.64 0.00 2.83
N ALA A 78 -4.14 -0.38 1.65
CA ALA A 78 -4.50 0.26 0.38
C ALA A 78 -6.02 0.27 0.15
N PHE A 79 -6.71 -0.82 0.48
CA PHE A 79 -8.17 -0.91 0.43
C PHE A 79 -8.82 0.10 1.37
N THR A 80 -8.37 0.17 2.63
CA THR A 80 -8.90 1.11 3.63
C THR A 80 -8.72 2.56 3.21
N PHE A 81 -7.61 2.92 2.57
CA PHE A 81 -7.42 4.27 2.03
C PHE A 81 -8.31 4.52 0.82
N ALA A 82 -8.37 3.57 -0.13
CA ALA A 82 -9.11 3.76 -1.38
C ALA A 82 -10.63 3.89 -1.19
N LYS A 83 -11.21 3.20 -0.20
CA LYS A 83 -12.66 3.20 0.06
C LYS A 83 -13.18 4.48 0.71
N ASP A 84 -12.30 5.27 1.32
CA ASP A 84 -12.68 6.46 2.09
C ASP A 84 -12.57 7.73 1.23
N VAL A 85 -12.25 7.59 -0.06
CA VAL A 85 -12.04 8.71 -0.99
C VAL A 85 -13.34 9.28 -1.57
N ALA A 86 -14.39 8.48 -1.80
CA ALA A 86 -15.60 9.05 -2.39
C ALA A 86 -16.43 9.81 -1.33
N PRO A 87 -17.03 10.96 -1.71
CA PRO A 87 -17.67 11.86 -0.77
C PRO A 87 -18.86 11.23 -0.03
N VAL A 88 -19.11 11.76 1.18
CA VAL A 88 -20.22 11.39 2.08
C VAL A 88 -21.53 11.28 1.30
N GLY A 89 -22.08 10.07 1.26
CA GLY A 89 -23.11 9.65 0.30
C GLY A 89 -22.97 8.18 -0.10
N HIS A 90 -21.87 7.53 0.30
CA HIS A 90 -21.76 6.07 0.34
C HIS A 90 -23.00 5.48 1.01
N VAL A 91 -23.83 4.85 0.19
CA VAL A 91 -24.82 3.89 0.69
C VAL A 91 -23.98 2.80 1.33
N ALA A 92 -24.09 2.64 2.65
CA ALA A 92 -23.54 1.47 3.32
C ALA A 92 -23.85 0.24 2.46
N GLY A 93 -22.86 -0.63 2.24
CA GLY A 93 -23.14 -1.90 1.55
C GLY A 93 -24.30 -2.62 2.26
N PRO A 94 -24.90 -3.64 1.65
CA PRO A 94 -26.03 -4.37 2.23
C PRO A 94 -25.85 -4.75 3.71
N ASP A 95 -24.60 -4.86 4.17
CA ASP A 95 -24.20 -5.26 5.52
C ASP A 95 -23.45 -4.20 6.35
N GLY A 96 -23.39 -2.93 5.89
CA GLY A 96 -22.54 -1.91 6.55
C GLY A 96 -21.06 -2.00 6.18
N ASP A 97 -20.70 -2.93 5.29
CA ASP A 97 -19.33 -3.20 4.90
C ASP A 97 -18.74 -2.14 3.97
N SER A 98 -17.45 -1.92 4.17
CA SER A 98 -16.56 -1.15 3.30
C SER A 98 -16.40 -1.81 1.93
N TYR A 99 -16.48 -1.04 0.83
CA TYR A 99 -16.34 -1.55 -0.54
C TYR A 99 -15.62 -0.54 -1.45
N ILE A 100 -15.12 -1.03 -2.59
CA ILE A 100 -14.52 -0.24 -3.66
C ILE A 100 -15.46 -0.23 -4.86
N THR A 101 -15.83 0.97 -5.31
CA THR A 101 -16.57 1.20 -6.53
C THR A 101 -15.66 1.23 -7.75
N LYS A 102 -16.26 1.22 -8.95
CA LYS A 102 -15.53 1.37 -10.20
C LYS A 102 -14.75 2.68 -10.29
N ALA A 103 -15.23 3.75 -9.67
CA ALA A 103 -14.57 5.05 -9.65
C ALA A 103 -13.30 5.01 -8.78
N GLU A 104 -13.36 4.31 -7.64
CA GLU A 104 -12.25 4.15 -6.70
C GLU A 104 -11.25 3.08 -7.14
N PHE A 105 -11.64 2.18 -8.05
CA PHE A 105 -10.76 1.10 -8.50
C PHE A 105 -9.42 1.60 -9.04
N ARG A 106 -9.40 2.73 -9.75
CA ARG A 106 -8.14 3.34 -10.21
C ARG A 106 -7.23 3.69 -9.02
N LEU A 107 -7.79 4.29 -7.97
CA LEU A 107 -7.05 4.67 -6.77
C LEU A 107 -6.56 3.43 -6.03
N LEU A 108 -7.41 2.41 -5.90
CA LEU A 108 -7.00 1.12 -5.33
C LEU A 108 -5.73 0.61 -6.02
N ILE A 109 -5.70 0.54 -7.36
CA ILE A 109 -4.51 0.06 -8.09
C ILE A 109 -3.26 0.92 -7.82
N SER A 110 -3.40 2.25 -7.73
CA SER A 110 -2.27 3.12 -7.34
C SER A 110 -1.82 2.83 -5.91
N TYR A 111 -2.75 2.78 -4.95
CA TYR A 111 -2.45 2.49 -3.56
C TYR A 111 -1.80 1.10 -3.39
N LEU A 112 -2.21 0.07 -4.12
CA LEU A 112 -1.56 -1.25 -4.08
C LEU A 112 -0.05 -1.14 -4.31
N ARG A 113 0.37 -0.34 -5.29
CA ARG A 113 1.78 -0.16 -5.64
C ARG A 113 2.54 0.65 -4.59
N HIS A 114 1.95 1.74 -4.13
CA HIS A 114 2.55 2.59 -3.10
C HIS A 114 2.71 1.82 -1.79
N HIS A 115 1.62 1.23 -1.29
CA HIS A 115 1.65 0.47 -0.05
C HIS A 115 2.53 -0.78 -0.11
N ALA A 116 2.62 -1.48 -1.26
CA ALA A 116 3.59 -2.58 -1.40
C ALA A 116 5.04 -2.09 -1.26
N THR A 117 5.36 -0.93 -1.84
CA THR A 117 6.70 -0.35 -1.73
C THR A 117 7.00 0.15 -0.32
N TRP A 118 6.03 0.82 0.32
CA TRP A 118 6.17 1.28 1.70
C TRP A 118 6.29 0.12 2.69
N PHE A 119 5.53 -0.95 2.46
CA PHE A 119 5.61 -2.16 3.26
C PHE A 119 6.98 -2.83 3.17
N GLU A 120 7.61 -2.84 1.99
CA GLU A 120 8.96 -3.39 1.86
C GLU A 120 9.99 -2.59 2.67
N VAL A 121 9.86 -1.26 2.71
CA VAL A 121 10.72 -0.41 3.56
C VAL A 121 10.37 -0.56 5.04
N PHE A 122 9.09 -0.69 5.38
CA PHE A 122 8.64 -0.95 6.75
C PHE A 122 9.23 -2.27 7.28
N ALA A 123 9.04 -3.36 6.54
CA ALA A 123 9.54 -4.68 6.87
C ALA A 123 11.07 -4.71 6.98
N LEU A 124 11.78 -3.90 6.19
CA LEU A 124 13.23 -3.75 6.31
C LEU A 124 13.65 -3.23 7.69
N VAL A 125 12.86 -2.34 8.30
CA VAL A 125 13.15 -1.76 9.62
C VAL A 125 12.67 -2.66 10.76
N ASP A 126 11.48 -3.23 10.61
CA ASP A 126 10.77 -4.14 11.54
C ASP A 126 11.40 -5.55 11.63
N GLY A 127 12.68 -5.70 11.31
CA GLY A 127 13.41 -6.97 11.43
C GLY A 127 13.17 -7.99 10.32
N ASN A 128 12.38 -7.67 9.29
CA ASN A 128 12.12 -8.45 8.07
C ASN A 128 11.59 -9.88 8.32
N SER A 129 10.73 -10.03 9.33
CA SER A 129 9.94 -11.24 9.54
C SER A 129 8.87 -11.41 8.46
N ASP A 130 8.47 -12.66 8.20
CA ASP A 130 7.41 -12.97 7.23
C ASP A 130 6.00 -12.52 7.69
N GLY A 131 5.87 -11.85 8.85
CA GLY A 131 4.58 -11.30 9.29
C GLY A 131 3.58 -12.34 9.75
N THR A 132 3.99 -13.59 9.99
CA THR A 132 3.09 -14.75 10.14
C THR A 132 3.17 -15.45 11.50
N THR A 133 3.71 -14.80 12.54
CA THR A 133 3.69 -15.34 13.91
C THR A 133 2.78 -14.49 14.80
N GLU A 134 2.17 -15.12 15.81
CA GLU A 134 1.33 -14.43 16.80
C GLU A 134 2.09 -13.33 17.59
N ASP A 135 3.43 -13.38 17.58
CA ASP A 135 4.33 -12.45 18.27
C ASP A 135 4.95 -11.37 17.36
N ASP A 136 4.57 -11.33 16.08
CA ASP A 136 5.06 -10.31 15.14
C ASP A 136 4.06 -9.15 15.12
N ASP A 137 4.29 -8.16 15.99
CA ASP A 137 3.36 -7.07 16.20
C ASP A 137 3.38 -6.01 15.09
N ARG A 138 4.29 -6.16 14.12
CA ARG A 138 4.50 -5.29 12.96
C ARG A 138 4.61 -3.83 13.37
N ARG A 139 5.62 -3.54 14.19
CA ARG A 139 5.84 -2.21 14.76
C ARG A 139 7.31 -1.90 14.81
N ILE A 140 7.62 -0.71 14.35
CA ILE A 140 8.99 -0.20 14.43
C ILE A 140 9.18 0.45 15.79
N SER A 141 10.11 -0.08 16.58
CA SER A 141 10.65 0.60 17.76
C SER A 141 11.61 1.73 17.37
N ARG A 142 11.90 2.64 18.32
CA ARG A 142 12.87 3.72 18.10
C ARG A 142 14.25 3.15 17.79
N GLU A 143 14.66 2.13 18.52
CA GLU A 143 15.95 1.48 18.37
C GLU A 143 16.10 0.86 16.97
N GLU A 144 15.05 0.21 16.45
CA GLU A 144 15.05 -0.33 15.09
C GLU A 144 15.12 0.77 14.02
N TRP A 145 14.38 1.87 14.23
CA TRP A 145 14.41 3.02 13.34
C TRP A 145 15.81 3.63 13.24
N GLU A 146 16.43 3.93 14.38
CA GLU A 146 17.76 4.53 14.46
C GLU A 146 18.83 3.59 13.87
N ALA A 147 18.72 2.28 14.15
CA ALA A 147 19.64 1.28 13.63
C ALA A 147 19.56 1.11 12.10
N ASN A 148 18.38 1.30 11.50
CA ASN A 148 18.15 1.05 10.07
C ASN A 148 17.97 2.33 9.24
N LEU A 149 18.11 3.52 9.82
CA LEU A 149 17.92 4.80 9.13
C LEU A 149 18.74 4.93 7.83
N GLY A 150 19.98 4.40 7.83
CA GLY A 150 20.83 4.38 6.65
C GLY A 150 20.25 3.52 5.51
N GLU A 151 19.65 2.38 5.85
CA GLU A 151 19.01 1.48 4.88
C GLU A 151 17.70 2.07 4.34
N VAL A 152 16.93 2.79 5.18
CA VAL A 152 15.75 3.55 4.72
C VAL A 152 16.14 4.61 3.70
N ARG A 153 17.21 5.37 3.96
CA ARG A 153 17.73 6.38 3.00
C ARG A 153 18.27 5.75 1.72
N HIS A 154 18.90 4.57 1.83
CA HIS A 154 19.34 3.79 0.67
C HIS A 154 18.15 3.34 -0.18
N ALA A 155 17.09 2.81 0.45
CA ALA A 155 15.84 2.48 -0.23
C ALA A 155 15.23 3.73 -0.91
N GLY A 156 15.24 4.87 -0.20
CA GLY A 156 14.86 6.20 -0.69
C GLY A 156 15.60 6.66 -1.95
N SER A 157 16.84 6.19 -2.13
CA SER A 157 17.70 6.54 -3.27
C SER A 157 17.70 5.48 -4.37
N THR A 158 17.01 4.35 -4.16
CA THR A 158 17.03 3.20 -5.06
C THR A 158 15.62 2.83 -5.53
N PHE A 159 14.96 1.89 -4.85
CA PHE A 159 13.70 1.28 -5.27
C PHE A 159 12.45 1.97 -4.72
N ALA A 160 12.59 2.77 -3.66
CA ALA A 160 11.48 3.43 -2.96
C ALA A 160 11.68 4.94 -2.93
N GLN A 161 11.63 5.61 -4.09
CA GLN A 161 12.02 7.02 -4.24
C GLN A 161 10.99 8.03 -3.70
N TYR A 162 10.59 7.87 -2.44
CA TYR A 162 9.72 8.78 -1.70
C TYR A 162 10.55 9.82 -0.92
N VAL A 163 10.03 11.04 -0.83
CA VAL A 163 10.59 12.18 -0.08
C VAL A 163 10.88 11.77 1.35
N ALA A 164 9.89 11.19 2.04
CA ALA A 164 10.01 10.73 3.41
C ALA A 164 11.25 9.85 3.64
N PHE A 165 11.52 8.89 2.76
CA PHE A 165 12.67 7.99 2.89
C PHE A 165 14.00 8.66 2.56
N ARG A 166 14.02 9.63 1.64
CA ARG A 166 15.26 10.36 1.29
C ARG A 166 15.68 11.37 2.35
N THR A 167 14.70 11.96 3.04
CA THR A 167 14.93 13.09 3.96
C THR A 167 14.76 12.70 5.43
N CYS A 168 14.45 11.45 5.73
CA CYS A 168 14.25 11.01 7.11
C CYS A 168 15.49 11.19 7.97
N ASP A 169 15.27 11.35 9.26
CA ASP A 169 16.26 11.45 10.33
C ASP A 169 15.74 10.75 11.60
N GLU A 170 16.52 10.81 12.69
CA GLU A 170 16.13 10.22 13.97
C GLU A 170 14.81 10.83 14.50
N GLY A 171 14.63 12.15 14.32
CA GLY A 171 13.41 12.88 14.72
C GLY A 171 12.17 12.51 13.91
N SER A 172 12.32 11.85 12.75
CA SER A 172 11.20 11.36 11.95
C SER A 172 10.38 10.30 12.71
N PHE A 173 10.98 9.59 13.68
CA PHE A 173 10.24 8.68 14.55
C PHE A 173 9.13 9.40 15.33
N ASP A 174 9.43 10.57 15.91
CA ASP A 174 8.48 11.35 16.69
C ASP A 174 7.31 11.88 15.84
N VAL A 175 7.55 12.07 14.54
CA VAL A 175 6.52 12.47 13.58
C VAL A 175 5.64 11.27 13.20
N MET A 176 6.22 10.07 13.14
CA MET A 176 5.50 8.84 12.83
C MET A 176 4.67 8.33 14.01
N ASP A 177 5.23 8.29 15.23
CA ASP A 177 4.57 7.85 16.47
C ASP A 177 3.54 8.88 16.95
N ALA A 178 2.51 9.08 16.14
CA ALA A 178 1.52 10.13 16.31
C ALA A 178 0.63 9.89 17.56
N ASP A 179 0.49 8.64 18.00
CA ASP A 179 -0.24 8.29 19.22
C ASP A 179 0.63 8.30 20.49
N GLY A 180 1.95 8.44 20.35
CA GLY A 180 2.92 8.58 21.44
C GLY A 180 3.06 7.33 22.31
N LYS A 181 2.74 6.14 21.78
CA LYS A 181 2.86 4.88 22.51
C LYS A 181 4.24 4.25 22.39
N GLY A 182 5.19 4.91 21.71
CA GLY A 182 6.58 4.50 21.62
C GLY A 182 6.85 3.43 20.56
N MET A 183 5.89 3.17 19.67
CA MET A 183 5.99 2.17 18.61
C MET A 183 5.26 2.68 17.37
N VAL A 184 5.89 2.60 16.20
CA VAL A 184 5.28 3.03 14.94
C VAL A 184 4.58 1.86 14.25
N LEU A 185 3.26 1.97 14.09
CA LEU A 185 2.47 1.01 13.34
C LEU A 185 2.63 1.20 11.83
N LEU A 186 2.43 0.13 11.04
CA LEU A 186 2.39 0.24 9.56
C LEU A 186 1.42 1.33 9.07
N SER A 187 0.29 1.52 9.77
CA SER A 187 -0.68 2.57 9.43
C SER A 187 -0.13 3.97 9.58
N GLU A 188 0.66 4.22 10.63
CA GLU A 188 1.28 5.50 10.92
C GLU A 188 2.43 5.77 9.94
N PHE A 189 3.24 4.74 9.69
CA PHE A 189 4.30 4.78 8.69
C PHE A 189 3.76 5.16 7.30
N CYS A 190 2.71 4.49 6.81
CA CYS A 190 2.10 4.84 5.52
C CYS A 190 1.57 6.29 5.50
N THR A 191 0.92 6.73 6.59
CA THR A 191 0.37 8.09 6.70
C THR A 191 1.48 9.14 6.67
N TRP A 192 2.62 8.87 7.32
CA TRP A 192 3.79 9.75 7.30
C TRP A 192 4.36 9.92 5.88
N VAL A 193 4.50 8.82 5.13
CA VAL A 193 5.01 8.88 3.75
C VAL A 193 4.05 9.63 2.85
N GLU A 194 2.75 9.34 2.94
CA GLU A 194 1.71 10.02 2.18
C GLU A 194 1.72 11.53 2.41
N LYS A 195 1.72 11.98 3.67
CA LYS A 195 1.77 13.41 4.02
C LYS A 195 3.00 14.11 3.45
N ALA A 196 4.16 13.45 3.47
CA ALA A 196 5.38 14.01 2.91
C ALA A 196 5.29 14.18 1.38
N GLU A 197 4.72 13.20 0.66
CA GLU A 197 4.53 13.28 -0.80
C GLU A 197 3.52 14.35 -1.19
N ILE A 198 2.39 14.45 -0.46
CA ILE A 198 1.36 15.47 -0.67
C ILE A 198 1.94 16.86 -0.43
N ALA A 199 2.64 17.06 0.70
CA ALA A 199 3.26 18.35 1.04
C ALA A 199 4.33 18.78 0.02
N ALA A 200 5.08 17.82 -0.53
CA ALA A 200 6.07 18.07 -1.56
C ALA A 200 5.49 18.23 -2.97
N GLY A 201 4.19 17.97 -3.18
CA GLY A 201 3.53 18.10 -4.47
C GLY A 201 4.10 17.14 -5.53
N THR A 202 4.54 15.95 -5.12
CA THR A 202 5.11 14.97 -6.05
C THR A 202 4.02 14.33 -6.92
N PRO A 203 4.38 13.65 -8.03
CA PRO A 203 3.41 12.85 -8.79
C PRO A 203 2.70 11.80 -7.93
N ALA A 204 3.40 11.16 -6.99
CA ALA A 204 2.80 10.23 -6.04
C ALA A 204 1.82 10.96 -5.11
N GLY A 205 2.23 12.10 -4.55
CA GLY A 205 1.36 12.94 -3.71
C GLY A 205 0.09 13.39 -4.44
N ALA A 206 0.18 13.73 -5.73
CA ALA A 206 -0.98 14.09 -6.53
C ALA A 206 -1.95 12.91 -6.77
N ASP A 207 -1.44 11.67 -6.87
CA ASP A 207 -2.27 10.48 -6.98
C ASP A 207 -2.96 10.13 -5.64
N LEU A 208 -2.27 10.35 -4.52
CA LEU A 208 -2.75 10.10 -3.15
C LEU A 208 -3.76 11.16 -2.68
N LYS A 209 -3.52 12.45 -2.99
CA LYS A 209 -4.34 13.60 -2.58
C LYS A 209 -5.82 13.50 -3.00
N ILE A 210 -6.13 12.75 -4.05
CA ILE A 210 -7.51 12.61 -4.54
C ILE A 210 -8.43 12.03 -3.45
N GLY A 211 -7.88 11.37 -2.42
CA GLY A 211 -8.58 10.92 -1.21
C GLY A 211 -8.94 12.00 -0.17
N ASP A 212 -8.12 13.04 -0.02
CA ASP A 212 -8.25 14.03 1.07
C ASP A 212 -9.20 15.19 0.73
N ASP A 213 -9.51 15.42 -0.56
CA ASP A 213 -10.41 16.50 -1.00
C ASP A 213 -11.89 16.28 -0.57
N ALA A 214 -12.19 15.20 0.18
CA ALA A 214 -13.51 14.88 0.71
C ALA A 214 -13.83 15.55 2.08
N ASP A 215 -12.84 16.07 2.79
CA ASP A 215 -13.00 16.65 4.14
C ASP A 215 -13.05 18.20 4.18
N GLU A 216 -12.98 18.88 3.02
CA GLU A 216 -13.13 20.34 2.93
C GLU A 216 -14.38 20.75 2.14
N LYS A 217 -15.59 20.42 2.64
CA LYS A 217 -16.82 21.17 2.33
C LYS A 217 -17.82 21.21 3.49
#